data_AF-A0A699JRW2-F1
#
_entry.id   AF-A0A699JRW2-F1
#
_cell.length_a   1.000
_cell.length_b   1.000
_cell.length_c   1.000
_cell.angle_alpha   90.00
_cell.angle_beta   90.00
_cell.angle_gamma   90.00
#
_symmetry.space_group_name_H-M   'P 1'
#
loop_
_entity.id
_entity.type
_entity.pdbx_description
1 polymer ?
#
loop_
_entity_poly.entity_id
_entity_poly.type
_entity_poly.pdbx_seq_one_letter_code
_entity_poly.pdbx_strand_id
1 'polypeptide(L)'
;ENVGGYMVAFAGRKYAARSLPAFVANGTYIVTSFTLVMEFQKGRLQNLYWKRDGCSSCSGKSNFVCLNNQDCAIKTSSCKNRNQGGNVDCSIGIQLAFSGTDKHESVFNS
;
A
#
# COMPACT_ATOMS: atom_id res chain seq x y z
N GLU A 1 -15.87 14.54 -8.11
CA GLU A 1 -15.90 13.49 -7.07
C GLU A 1 -14.58 13.52 -6.30
N ASN A 2 -14.62 13.77 -5.00
CA ASN A 2 -13.43 13.74 -4.14
C ASN A 2 -13.07 12.29 -3.83
N VAL A 3 -12.43 11.59 -4.77
CA VAL A 3 -11.97 10.20 -4.54
C VAL A 3 -10.49 10.23 -4.20
N GLY A 4 -10.22 10.61 -2.95
CA GLY A 4 -8.90 10.60 -2.35
C GLY A 4 -8.99 10.56 -0.83
N GLY A 5 -8.12 9.79 -0.21
CA GLY A 5 -8.11 9.59 1.23
C GLY A 5 -6.97 8.66 1.66
N TYR A 6 -7.04 8.25 2.92
CA TYR A 6 -6.15 7.27 3.50
C TYR A 6 -6.88 5.94 3.67
N MET A 7 -6.16 4.83 3.56
CA MET A 7 -6.68 3.51 3.89
C MET A 7 -6.00 2.95 5.14
N VAL A 8 -6.69 2.02 5.78
CA VAL A 8 -6.23 1.30 6.98
C VAL A 8 -6.59 -0.18 6.81
N ALA A 9 -5.71 -1.06 7.27
CA ALA A 9 -5.97 -2.49 7.34
C ALA A 9 -6.42 -2.85 8.76
N PHE A 10 -7.34 -3.81 8.86
CA PHE A 10 -7.87 -4.30 10.13
C PHE A 10 -7.91 -5.82 10.14
N ALA A 11 -7.57 -6.43 11.26
CA ALA A 11 -7.75 -7.86 11.49
C ALA A 11 -8.18 -8.15 12.93
N GLY A 12 -9.29 -8.88 13.11
CA GLY A 12 -9.82 -9.30 14.41
C GLY A 12 -11.18 -8.69 14.79
N ARG A 13 -11.79 -9.19 15.88
CA ARG A 13 -13.13 -8.78 16.37
C ARG A 13 -13.12 -7.95 17.66
N LYS A 14 -12.26 -8.25 18.65
CA LYS A 14 -12.26 -7.62 20.00
C LYS A 14 -10.96 -6.85 20.32
N TYR A 15 -9.81 -7.37 19.91
CA TYR A 15 -8.50 -6.70 19.94
C TYR A 15 -7.97 -6.65 18.51
N ALA A 16 -8.57 -5.79 17.68
CA ALA A 16 -8.25 -5.74 16.28
C ALA A 16 -6.88 -5.08 16.08
N ALA A 17 -5.95 -5.79 15.41
CA ALA A 17 -4.76 -5.15 14.89
C ALA A 17 -5.21 -4.16 13.81
N ARG A 18 -4.73 -2.92 13.90
CA ARG A 18 -5.04 -1.85 12.93
C ARG A 18 -3.73 -1.26 12.44
N SER A 19 -3.58 -1.15 11.12
CA SER A 19 -2.41 -0.50 10.56
C SER A 19 -2.48 1.03 10.70
N LEU A 20 -1.32 1.67 10.56
CA LEU A 20 -1.28 3.12 10.38
C LEU A 20 -1.96 3.50 9.05
N PRO A 21 -2.59 4.69 8.96
CA PRO A 21 -3.15 5.18 7.72
C PRO A 21 -2.09 5.26 6.60
N ALA A 22 -2.39 4.69 5.44
CA ALA A 22 -1.59 4.84 4.23
C ALA A 22 -2.29 5.78 3.25
N PHE A 23 -1.55 6.75 2.70
CA PHE A 23 -2.07 7.66 1.69
C PHE A 23 -2.42 6.87 0.43
N VAL A 24 -3.64 7.05 -0.08
CA VAL A 24 -4.09 6.41 -1.32
C VAL A 24 -4.16 7.40 -2.45
N ALA A 25 -4.90 8.50 -2.28
CA ALA A 25 -5.04 9.50 -3.34
C ALA A 25 -5.46 10.85 -2.81
N ASN A 26 -5.26 11.88 -3.63
CA ASN A 26 -5.91 13.19 -3.52
C ASN A 26 -6.31 13.65 -4.95
N GLY A 27 -6.62 14.94 -5.12
CA GLY A 27 -6.99 15.48 -6.43
C GLY A 27 -5.86 15.47 -7.47
N THR A 28 -4.60 15.27 -7.06
CA THR A 28 -3.41 15.41 -7.92
C THR A 28 -2.63 14.11 -8.07
N TYR A 29 -2.61 13.28 -7.04
CA TYR A 29 -1.79 12.07 -6.97
C TYR A 29 -2.60 10.86 -6.50
N ILE A 30 -2.20 9.67 -6.95
CA ILE A 30 -2.70 8.38 -6.48
C ILE A 30 -1.56 7.38 -6.37
N VAL A 31 -1.48 6.66 -5.26
CA VAL A 31 -0.62 5.49 -5.05
C VAL A 31 -1.47 4.25 -5.32
N THR A 32 -0.95 3.34 -6.13
CA THR A 32 -1.71 2.18 -6.63
C THR A 32 -1.12 0.84 -6.23
N SER A 33 0.11 0.81 -5.72
CA SER A 33 0.78 -0.41 -5.30
C SER A 33 1.07 -0.32 -3.82
N PHE A 34 0.54 -1.27 -3.06
CA PHE A 34 0.75 -1.36 -1.62
C PHE A 34 1.17 -2.77 -1.23
N THR A 35 2.08 -2.87 -0.27
CA THR A 35 2.40 -4.14 0.38
C THR A 35 1.98 -4.07 1.84
N LEU A 36 1.00 -4.88 2.24
CA LEU A 36 0.62 -5.05 3.64
C LEU A 36 1.45 -6.16 4.25
N VAL A 37 2.24 -5.82 5.27
CA VAL A 37 2.99 -6.79 6.05
C VAL A 37 2.19 -7.17 7.29
N MET A 38 1.95 -8.46 7.43
CA MET A 38 1.36 -9.07 8.61
C MET A 38 2.48 -9.68 9.45
N GLU A 39 2.65 -9.17 10.67
CA GLU A 39 3.68 -9.63 11.59
C GLU A 39 3.09 -10.60 12.60
N PHE A 40 3.66 -11.80 12.66
CA PHE A 40 3.22 -12.87 13.54
C PHE A 40 4.30 -13.20 14.56
N GLN A 41 3.87 -13.40 15.81
CA GLN A 41 4.71 -13.96 16.84
C GLN A 41 4.05 -15.25 17.34
N LYS A 42 4.72 -16.38 17.14
CA LYS A 42 4.21 -17.71 17.51
C LYS A 42 2.82 -17.97 16.93
N GLY A 43 2.62 -17.62 15.66
CA GLY A 43 1.35 -17.78 14.94
C GLY A 43 0.24 -16.80 15.35
N ARG A 44 0.53 -15.81 16.20
CA ARG A 44 -0.42 -14.75 16.58
C ARG A 44 -0.05 -13.45 15.89
N LEU A 45 -1.00 -12.89 15.14
CA LEU A 45 -0.85 -11.58 14.52
C LEU A 45 -0.61 -10.52 15.62
N GLN A 46 0.54 -9.84 15.53
CA GLN A 46 0.92 -8.75 16.41
C GLN A 46 0.64 -7.40 15.76
N ASN A 47 1.07 -7.24 14.51
CA ASN A 47 1.02 -5.97 13.80
C ASN A 47 0.58 -6.09 12.35
N LEU A 48 0.07 -4.97 11.84
CA LEU A 48 -0.24 -4.73 10.44
C LEU A 48 0.44 -3.43 10.05
N TYR A 49 1.31 -3.44 9.04
CA TYR A 49 1.91 -2.20 8.54
C TYR A 49 2.07 -2.21 7.03
N TRP A 50 1.98 -1.01 6.44
CA TRP A 50 2.19 -0.81 5.02
C TRP A 50 3.68 -0.62 4.76
N LYS A 51 4.27 -1.52 3.98
CA LYS A 51 5.62 -1.34 3.48
C LYS A 51 5.62 -0.22 2.44
N ARG A 52 6.59 0.67 2.59
CA ARG A 52 6.86 1.75 1.63
C ARG A 52 7.91 1.24 0.64
N ASP A 53 7.53 1.07 -0.60
CA ASP A 53 8.44 0.58 -1.66
C ASP A 53 9.46 1.66 -2.08
N GLY A 54 9.31 2.89 -1.58
CA GLY A 54 10.26 3.96 -1.82
C GLY A 54 10.19 4.50 -3.25
N CYS A 55 10.96 5.56 -3.50
CA CYS A 55 10.96 6.22 -4.80
C CYS A 55 11.70 5.48 -5.90
N SER A 56 12.46 4.43 -5.57
CA SER A 56 13.08 3.55 -6.56
C SER A 56 12.04 2.92 -7.48
N SER A 57 10.85 2.59 -6.96
CA SER A 57 9.73 2.02 -7.72
C SER A 57 9.15 2.94 -8.81
N CYS A 58 9.47 4.24 -8.76
CA CYS A 58 9.13 5.24 -9.80
C CYS A 58 10.14 5.30 -10.95
N SER A 59 11.33 4.71 -10.78
CA SER A 59 12.42 4.87 -11.74
C SER A 59 12.04 4.35 -13.11
N GLY A 60 12.34 5.11 -14.16
CA GLY A 60 12.03 4.74 -15.55
C GLY A 60 10.59 5.00 -15.99
N LYS A 61 9.73 5.61 -15.15
CA LYS A 61 8.33 5.88 -15.48
C LYS A 61 8.04 7.39 -15.46
N SER A 62 7.80 7.99 -16.62
CA SER A 62 7.60 9.45 -16.77
C SER A 62 6.32 10.00 -16.11
N ASN A 63 5.31 9.16 -15.91
CA ASN A 63 4.03 9.55 -15.30
C ASN A 63 3.99 9.41 -13.77
N PHE A 64 5.10 8.97 -13.17
CA PHE A 64 5.19 8.67 -11.75
C PHE A 64 6.02 9.75 -11.03
N VAL A 65 5.69 10.01 -9.78
CA VAL A 65 6.28 11.05 -8.94
C VAL A 65 6.59 10.45 -7.58
N CYS A 66 7.80 10.70 -7.11
CA CYS A 66 8.23 10.42 -5.75
C CYS A 66 7.57 11.41 -4.78
N LEU A 67 6.61 10.94 -4.00
CA LEU A 67 5.87 11.75 -3.03
C LEU A 67 6.56 11.67 -1.66
N ASN A 68 6.90 12.81 -1.08
CA ASN A 68 7.52 12.93 0.26
C ASN A 68 8.77 12.05 0.48
N ASN A 69 9.50 11.72 -0.58
CA ASN A 69 10.62 10.77 -0.56
C ASN A 69 10.27 9.38 -0.01
N GLN A 70 8.99 8.99 -0.06
CA GLN A 70 8.48 7.78 0.60
C GLN A 70 7.70 6.89 -0.36
N ASP A 71 6.78 7.48 -1.12
CA ASP A 71 5.82 6.72 -1.91
C ASP A 71 5.94 7.05 -3.40
N CYS A 72 5.74 6.04 -4.24
CA CYS A 72 5.67 6.24 -5.66
C CYS A 72 4.22 6.44 -6.11
N ALA A 73 3.88 7.66 -6.50
CA ALA A 73 2.54 8.06 -6.88
C ALA A 73 2.44 8.32 -8.38
N ILE A 74 1.23 8.21 -8.91
CA ILE A 74 0.87 8.54 -10.30
C ILE A 74 0.10 9.85 -10.27
N LYS A 75 0.36 10.75 -11.21
CA LYS A 75 -0.49 11.93 -11.39
C LYS A 75 -1.90 11.47 -11.76
N THR A 76 -2.91 11.94 -11.04
CA THR A 76 -4.32 11.56 -11.26
C THR A 76 -4.77 11.83 -12.70
N SER A 77 -4.18 12.85 -13.35
CA SER A 77 -4.42 13.18 -14.75
C SER A 77 -3.99 12.10 -15.76
N SER A 78 -3.06 11.23 -15.38
CA SER A 78 -2.56 10.15 -16.23
C SER A 78 -3.44 8.89 -16.16
N CYS A 79 -4.40 8.84 -15.24
CA CYS A 79 -5.25 7.67 -14.99
C CYS A 79 -6.43 7.57 -15.97
N LYS A 80 -6.57 6.42 -16.64
CA LYS A 80 -7.65 6.11 -17.60
C LYS A 80 -9.05 6.38 -17.07
N ASN A 81 -9.30 5.99 -15.83
CA ASN A 81 -10.64 6.01 -15.23
C ASN A 81 -11.00 7.35 -14.55
N ARG A 82 -10.08 8.33 -14.53
CA ARG A 82 -10.29 9.59 -13.78
C ARG A 82 -10.40 10.82 -14.66
N ASN A 83 -9.64 10.89 -15.75
CA ASN A 83 -9.73 11.94 -16.76
C ASN A 83 -9.79 11.27 -18.14
N GLN A 84 -10.67 11.77 -19.03
CA GLN A 84 -10.99 11.21 -20.36
C GLN A 84 -9.80 11.16 -21.37
N GLY A 85 -8.55 11.25 -20.92
CA GLY A 85 -7.33 11.22 -21.75
C GLY A 85 -6.10 10.55 -21.12
N GLY A 86 -6.22 9.92 -19.94
CA GLY A 86 -5.13 9.14 -19.34
C GLY A 86 -4.96 7.78 -20.00
N ASN A 87 -3.73 7.24 -20.05
CA ASN A 87 -3.44 5.89 -20.58
C ASN A 87 -2.86 4.92 -19.52
N VAL A 88 -2.75 5.35 -18.27
CA VAL A 88 -2.25 4.52 -17.17
C VAL A 88 -3.43 3.89 -16.43
N ASP A 89 -3.36 2.59 -16.17
CA ASP A 89 -4.27 1.94 -15.24
C ASP A 89 -3.89 2.31 -13.81
N CYS A 90 -4.83 2.89 -13.09
CA CYS A 90 -4.65 3.32 -11.70
C CYS A 90 -5.46 2.49 -10.71
N SER A 91 -5.79 1.25 -11.08
CA SER A 91 -6.39 0.27 -10.17
C SER A 91 -5.46 -0.03 -9.00
N ILE A 92 -6.03 -0.18 -7.81
CA ILE A 92 -5.28 -0.45 -6.59
C ILE A 92 -4.92 -1.94 -6.54
N GLY A 93 -3.63 -2.24 -6.43
CA GLY A 93 -3.08 -3.56 -6.13
C GLY A 93 -2.54 -3.61 -4.70
N ILE A 94 -2.91 -4.65 -3.97
CA ILE A 94 -2.41 -4.92 -2.61
C ILE A 94 -1.72 -6.28 -2.61
N GLN A 95 -0.42 -6.28 -2.33
CA GLN A 95 0.37 -7.47 -2.05
C GLN A 95 0.39 -7.74 -0.55
N LEU A 96 0.39 -9.01 -0.18
CA LEU A 96 0.49 -9.43 1.21
C LEU A 96 1.85 -10.06 1.45
N ALA A 97 2.51 -9.68 2.54
CA ALA A 97 3.76 -10.28 2.99
C ALA A 97 3.63 -10.71 4.45
N PHE A 98 4.36 -11.76 4.81
CA PHE A 98 4.31 -12.37 6.14
C PHE A 98 5.68 -12.27 6.80
N SER A 99 5.70 -11.88 8.06
CA SER A 99 6.93 -11.77 8.84
C SER A 99 6.76 -12.43 10.21
N GLY A 100 7.88 -12.84 10.80
CA GLY A 100 7.91 -13.50 12.10
C GLY A 100 7.73 -15.01 12.01
N THR A 101 6.99 -15.60 12.95
CA THR A 101 6.95 -17.07 13.11
C THR A 101 5.54 -17.65 13.19
N ASP A 102 5.41 -18.90 12.75
CA ASP A 102 4.21 -19.71 12.93
C ASP A 102 4.05 -20.21 14.39
N LYS A 103 2.99 -20.99 14.66
CA LYS A 103 2.70 -21.50 16.01
C LYS A 103 3.80 -22.44 16.57
N HIS A 104 4.63 -23.00 15.71
CA HIS A 104 5.75 -23.89 16.03
C HIS A 104 7.09 -23.16 16.00
N GLU A 105 7.09 -21.82 15.97
CA GLU A 105 8.28 -20.98 15.94
C GLU A 105 9.10 -21.10 14.63
N SER A 106 8.51 -21.65 13.58
CA SER A 106 9.12 -21.67 12.25
C SER A 106 8.99 -20.29 11.60
N VAL A 107 10.10 -19.76 11.08
CA VAL A 107 10.15 -18.45 10.44
C VAL A 107 9.39 -18.47 9.11
N PHE A 108 8.61 -17.41 8.84
CA PHE A 108 8.02 -17.19 7.53
C PHE A 108 9.09 -16.73 6.55
N ASN A 109 9.30 -17.52 5.50
CA ASN A 109 10.19 -17.16 4.40
C ASN A 109 9.33 -16.53 3.31
N SER A 110 9.33 -15.19 3.23
CA SER A 110 8.73 -14.44 2.12
C SER A 110 9.69 -14.35 0.94
#